data_AF-A0A953C770-F1
#
_entry.id   AF-A0A953C770-F1
#
_cell.length_a   1.000
_cell.length_b   1.000
_cell.length_c   1.000
_cell.angle_alpha   90.00
_cell.angle_beta   90.00
_cell.angle_gamma   90.00
#
_symmetry.space_group_name_H-M   'P 1'
#
loop_
_entity.id
_entity.type
_entity.pdbx_description
1 polymer ?
#
loop_
_entity_poly.entity_id
_entity_poly.type
_entity_poly.pdbx_seq_one_letter_code
_entity_poly.pdbx_strand_id
1 'polypeptide(L)'
;MTVPFKNRWLIEGTLTLTSPLELRTGTSETRAVKGARDEEDKTADVALVQRDCGNLPCILGSSLKGALRSWLAERLPNEKASIENVFGRKPQAWEKDRTKQAGLGGKAEFLDAFVAVEAVTVETRGRAAIERTTRTAAHERLFHGEQVPEATAFKVQVAGDSLTPHEVALLLAAFQGFNAEVDDLPISLGGGGARGTGRVLWRLVSVRCMDVDAVARWLGEPKPRPWHKAISDDPRTACDRAALADQARALLAGAARPAWLALDLTLKFDGPFLVNDPERVKEKEEGKNHPNFEPTRDHNGRPLLPGSSFKGALRAQAERIFRTVHGEEALAKPEDNRGGTPCNEVEWLFGVGGWRGMLTVSDFREREMDPPADAKQGFADQEFVAIDRFTGGAAEGAKFKARVAEAPELKGRLSLRLTRPGETVCHYRARWALGLMALVVRDLAEGDITFGFGAAKGFGACTATITGPFGSPAARLCEALPGLPLPTLAPAATRDEARTLYGQAIGAALTSFRAP
;
A
#
# COMPACT_ATOMS: atom_id res chain seq x y z
N MET A 1 -25.29 4.11 -34.54
CA MET A 1 -25.05 2.89 -35.33
C MET A 1 -24.68 1.78 -34.35
N THR A 2 -25.48 0.71 -34.29
CA THR A 2 -25.17 -0.47 -33.48
C THR A 2 -24.00 -1.20 -34.12
N VAL A 3 -22.91 -1.37 -33.37
CA VAL A 3 -21.77 -2.17 -33.83
C VAL A 3 -22.24 -3.63 -33.88
N PRO A 4 -22.13 -4.34 -35.03
CA PRO A 4 -22.58 -5.71 -35.13
C PRO A 4 -21.74 -6.60 -34.21
N PHE A 5 -22.40 -7.53 -33.53
CA PHE A 5 -21.74 -8.54 -32.70
C PHE A 5 -20.79 -9.38 -33.56
N LYS A 6 -19.55 -9.56 -33.09
CA LYS A 6 -18.53 -10.37 -33.79
C LYS A 6 -18.14 -11.63 -33.02
N ASN A 7 -17.97 -11.49 -31.71
CA ASN A 7 -17.52 -12.56 -30.83
C ASN A 7 -17.82 -12.20 -29.38
N ARG A 8 -17.76 -13.20 -28.50
CA ARG A 8 -17.80 -13.03 -27.05
C ARG A 8 -16.61 -13.71 -26.42
N TRP A 9 -15.86 -12.96 -25.62
CA TRP A 9 -14.68 -13.45 -24.91
C TRP A 9 -14.99 -13.70 -23.44
N LEU A 10 -14.31 -14.69 -22.87
CA LEU A 10 -14.23 -14.93 -21.44
C LEU A 10 -12.77 -15.14 -21.04
N ILE A 11 -12.28 -14.33 -20.11
CA ILE A 11 -10.97 -14.43 -19.50
C ILE A 11 -11.19 -14.80 -18.03
N GLU A 12 -10.57 -15.89 -17.59
CA GLU A 12 -10.66 -16.34 -16.21
C GLU A 12 -9.28 -16.45 -15.59
N GLY A 13 -9.18 -16.13 -14.32
CA GLY A 13 -7.95 -16.30 -13.56
C GLY A 13 -8.15 -16.19 -12.07
N THR A 14 -7.05 -16.22 -11.34
CA THR A 14 -7.03 -16.19 -9.89
C THR A 14 -6.14 -15.05 -9.41
N LEU A 15 -6.64 -14.24 -8.47
CA LEU A 15 -5.85 -13.28 -7.71
C LEU A 15 -5.57 -13.86 -6.33
N THR A 16 -4.30 -14.05 -5.97
CA THR A 16 -3.89 -14.56 -4.66
C THR A 16 -3.26 -13.44 -3.85
N LEU A 17 -3.75 -13.18 -2.64
CA LEU A 17 -3.19 -12.15 -1.77
C LEU A 17 -1.77 -12.52 -1.32
N THR A 18 -0.84 -11.59 -1.46
CA THR A 18 0.51 -11.67 -0.88
C THR A 18 0.72 -10.67 0.25
N SER A 19 -0.23 -9.75 0.44
CA SER A 19 -0.35 -8.93 1.64
C SER A 19 -1.83 -8.76 2.02
N PRO A 20 -2.14 -8.38 3.27
CA PRO A 20 -3.51 -8.27 3.73
C PRO A 20 -4.29 -7.25 2.91
N LEU A 21 -5.55 -7.54 2.63
CA LEU A 21 -6.39 -6.70 1.78
C LEU A 21 -7.46 -5.96 2.60
N GLU A 22 -7.47 -4.63 2.47
CA GLU A 22 -8.50 -3.75 3.05
C GLU A 22 -9.49 -3.29 1.95
N LEU A 23 -10.63 -3.98 1.82
CA LEU A 23 -11.72 -3.54 0.92
C LEU A 23 -12.81 -2.85 1.70
N ARG A 24 -12.72 -1.53 1.86
CA ARG A 24 -13.69 -0.80 2.67
C ARG A 24 -15.02 -0.64 1.94
N THR A 25 -16.11 -1.00 2.61
CA THR A 25 -17.51 -0.77 2.16
C THR A 25 -17.94 0.70 2.26
N GLY A 26 -17.20 1.51 3.03
CA GLY A 26 -17.62 2.85 3.43
C GLY A 26 -18.58 2.86 4.63
N THR A 27 -18.87 1.69 5.20
CA THR A 27 -19.65 1.51 6.43
C THR A 27 -18.75 1.04 7.58
N SER A 28 -19.13 1.39 8.80
CA SER A 28 -18.48 0.94 10.04
C SER A 28 -19.49 0.28 10.96
N GLU A 29 -19.02 -0.67 11.76
CA GLU A 29 -19.77 -1.29 12.85
C GLU A 29 -19.05 -1.06 14.17
N THR A 30 -19.80 -0.68 15.21
CA THR A 30 -19.27 -0.58 16.56
C THR A 30 -19.09 -1.99 17.14
N ARG A 31 -17.86 -2.38 17.45
CA ARG A 31 -17.51 -3.69 18.02
C ARG A 31 -16.71 -3.56 19.30
N ALA A 32 -16.84 -4.56 20.18
CA ALA A 32 -16.04 -4.61 21.39
C ALA A 32 -14.55 -4.87 21.06
N VAL A 33 -13.65 -4.05 21.63
CA VAL A 33 -12.20 -4.18 21.44
C VAL A 33 -11.58 -4.86 22.67
N LYS A 34 -10.79 -5.92 22.43
CA LYS A 34 -10.04 -6.59 23.50
C LYS A 34 -8.83 -5.75 23.91
N GLY A 35 -8.58 -5.66 25.22
CA GLY A 35 -7.40 -4.99 25.79
C GLY A 35 -7.54 -3.49 26.06
N ALA A 36 -8.73 -2.90 25.95
CA ALA A 36 -9.00 -1.51 26.35
C ALA A 36 -8.78 -1.30 27.86
N ARG A 37 -8.18 -0.16 28.25
CA ARG A 37 -7.91 0.19 29.66
C ARG A 37 -9.12 0.84 30.34
N ASP A 38 -9.91 1.62 29.61
CA ASP A 38 -11.04 2.39 30.12
C ASP A 38 -12.39 1.85 29.60
N GLU A 39 -13.48 2.05 30.35
CA GLU A 39 -14.82 1.58 29.95
C GLU A 39 -15.33 2.23 28.66
N GLU A 40 -14.93 3.48 28.40
CA GLU A 40 -15.30 4.23 27.19
C GLU A 40 -14.58 3.73 25.92
N ASP A 41 -13.42 3.08 26.07
CA ASP A 41 -12.62 2.51 24.96
C ASP A 41 -12.96 1.05 24.64
N LYS A 42 -13.96 0.46 25.34
CA LYS A 42 -14.36 -0.94 25.14
C LYS A 42 -15.01 -1.20 23.80
N THR A 43 -15.44 -0.17 23.08
CA THR A 43 -16.07 -0.29 21.76
C THR A 43 -15.41 0.63 20.76
N ALA A 44 -15.14 0.14 19.54
CA ALA A 44 -14.60 0.95 18.45
C ALA A 44 -15.37 0.72 17.15
N ASP A 45 -15.41 1.76 16.32
CA ASP A 45 -15.94 1.66 14.96
C ASP A 45 -14.94 0.94 14.06
N VAL A 46 -15.35 -0.24 13.59
CA VAL A 46 -14.57 -1.10 12.70
C VAL A 46 -15.04 -0.89 11.26
N ALA A 47 -14.14 -0.41 10.40
CA ALA A 47 -14.41 -0.35 8.97
C ALA A 47 -14.50 -1.77 8.38
N LEU A 48 -15.63 -2.08 7.76
CA LEU A 48 -15.92 -3.44 7.29
C LEU A 48 -15.29 -3.76 5.93
N VAL A 49 -14.96 -5.04 5.75
CA VAL A 49 -14.60 -5.61 4.46
C VAL A 49 -15.85 -5.86 3.63
N GLN A 50 -15.76 -5.58 2.32
CA GLN A 50 -16.79 -5.93 1.34
C GLN A 50 -17.02 -7.44 1.30
N ARG A 51 -18.28 -7.85 1.46
CA ARG A 51 -18.71 -9.25 1.46
C ARG A 51 -19.80 -9.51 0.42
N ASP A 52 -19.94 -10.76 0.02
CA ASP A 52 -21.03 -11.27 -0.79
C ASP A 52 -22.26 -11.64 0.04
N CYS A 53 -23.30 -12.18 -0.60
CA CYS A 53 -24.52 -12.63 0.09
C CYS A 53 -24.30 -13.85 0.98
N GLY A 54 -23.19 -14.57 0.83
CA GLY A 54 -22.76 -15.67 1.69
C GLY A 54 -21.87 -15.23 2.85
N ASN A 55 -21.72 -13.92 3.07
CA ASN A 55 -20.86 -13.32 4.10
C ASN A 55 -19.36 -13.60 3.90
N LEU A 56 -18.95 -13.94 2.66
CA LEU A 56 -17.55 -14.14 2.30
C LEU A 56 -16.96 -12.88 1.66
N PRO A 57 -15.65 -12.59 1.85
CA PRO A 57 -15.03 -11.43 1.22
C PRO A 57 -15.11 -11.48 -0.31
N CYS A 58 -15.39 -10.34 -0.96
CA CYS A 58 -15.40 -10.23 -2.41
C CYS A 58 -14.77 -8.92 -2.90
N ILE A 59 -14.13 -8.96 -4.08
CA ILE A 59 -13.59 -7.77 -4.76
C ILE A 59 -14.59 -7.34 -5.83
N LEU A 60 -15.07 -6.10 -5.75
CA LEU A 60 -15.98 -5.57 -6.77
C LEU A 60 -15.29 -5.42 -8.12
N GLY A 61 -15.98 -5.80 -9.19
CA GLY A 61 -15.52 -5.67 -10.57
C GLY A 61 -15.19 -4.22 -10.94
N SER A 62 -15.88 -3.25 -10.34
CA SER A 62 -15.61 -1.82 -10.50
C SER A 62 -14.25 -1.39 -9.92
N SER A 63 -13.86 -1.95 -8.76
CA SER A 63 -12.56 -1.69 -8.14
C SER A 63 -11.43 -2.29 -8.98
N LEU A 64 -11.60 -3.52 -9.46
CA LEU A 64 -10.65 -4.20 -10.34
C LEU A 64 -10.49 -3.42 -11.66
N LYS A 65 -11.60 -3.07 -12.30
CA LYS A 65 -11.64 -2.27 -13.53
C LYS A 65 -10.90 -0.94 -13.38
N GLY A 66 -11.14 -0.23 -12.28
CA GLY A 66 -10.50 1.05 -12.00
C GLY A 66 -8.98 0.94 -11.83
N ALA A 67 -8.54 -0.05 -11.06
CA ALA A 67 -7.12 -0.28 -10.79
C ALA A 67 -6.34 -0.63 -12.07
N LEU A 68 -6.86 -1.59 -12.86
CA LEU A 68 -6.27 -2.02 -14.13
C LEU A 68 -6.21 -0.87 -15.15
N ARG A 69 -7.32 -0.13 -15.30
CA ARG A 69 -7.39 1.01 -16.23
C ARG A 69 -6.37 2.08 -15.88
N SER A 70 -6.27 2.44 -14.59
CA SER A 70 -5.34 3.48 -14.13
C SER A 70 -3.89 3.08 -14.39
N TRP A 71 -3.55 1.81 -14.15
CA TRP A 71 -2.19 1.31 -14.35
C TRP A 71 -1.79 1.26 -15.82
N LEU A 72 -2.70 0.81 -16.70
CA LEU A 72 -2.47 0.80 -18.15
C LEU A 72 -2.33 2.20 -18.73
N ALA A 73 -3.22 3.13 -18.35
CA ALA A 73 -3.19 4.49 -18.88
C ALA A 73 -1.87 5.22 -18.60
N GLU A 74 -1.20 4.86 -17.51
CA GLU A 74 0.11 5.40 -17.15
C GLU A 74 1.25 4.80 -17.98
N ARG A 75 1.16 3.51 -18.33
CA ARG A 75 2.23 2.74 -19.00
C ARG A 75 2.15 2.74 -20.51
N LEU A 76 0.94 2.77 -21.05
CA LEU A 76 0.68 2.70 -22.48
C LEU A 76 -0.13 3.93 -22.91
N PRO A 77 0.44 5.15 -22.79
CA PRO A 77 -0.25 6.38 -23.21
C PRO A 77 -0.60 6.36 -24.71
N ASN A 78 0.19 5.65 -25.52
CA ASN A 78 -0.04 5.47 -26.95
C ASN A 78 -1.26 4.57 -27.25
N GLU A 79 -1.68 3.72 -26.31
CA GLU A 79 -2.84 2.82 -26.45
C GLU A 79 -4.12 3.45 -25.90
N LYS A 80 -4.17 4.77 -25.70
CA LYS A 80 -5.31 5.47 -25.10
C LYS A 80 -6.65 5.11 -25.75
N ALA A 81 -6.71 5.04 -27.08
CA ALA A 81 -7.93 4.68 -27.80
C ALA A 81 -8.39 3.25 -27.48
N SER A 82 -7.47 2.28 -27.51
CA SER A 82 -7.72 0.88 -27.15
C SER A 82 -8.18 0.75 -25.69
N ILE A 83 -7.54 1.48 -24.76
CA ILE A 83 -7.92 1.52 -23.35
C ILE A 83 -9.33 2.10 -23.18
N GLU A 84 -9.68 3.18 -23.88
CA GLU A 84 -11.02 3.76 -23.85
C GLU A 84 -12.08 2.83 -24.46
N ASN A 85 -11.75 2.07 -25.51
CA ASN A 85 -12.65 1.06 -26.08
C ASN A 85 -12.93 -0.10 -25.12
N VAL A 86 -11.89 -0.60 -24.43
CA VAL A 86 -12.00 -1.74 -23.51
C VAL A 86 -12.67 -1.33 -22.21
N PHE A 87 -12.19 -0.26 -21.57
CA PHE A 87 -12.62 0.14 -20.22
C PHE A 87 -13.76 1.17 -20.23
N GLY A 88 -13.99 1.84 -21.35
CA GLY A 88 -14.95 2.92 -21.48
C GLY A 88 -14.38 4.28 -21.10
N ARG A 89 -15.12 5.32 -21.46
CA ARG A 89 -14.77 6.72 -21.24
C ARG A 89 -15.98 7.48 -20.67
N LYS A 90 -15.74 8.24 -19.60
CA LYS A 90 -16.75 9.16 -19.04
C LYS A 90 -16.92 10.39 -19.95
N PRO A 91 -18.12 10.98 -20.02
CA PRO A 91 -18.31 12.29 -20.66
C PRO A 91 -17.42 13.34 -19.98
N GLN A 92 -16.88 14.28 -20.75
CA GLN A 92 -16.25 15.47 -20.18
C GLN A 92 -17.38 16.42 -19.78
N ALA A 93 -17.62 16.56 -18.46
CA ALA A 93 -18.61 17.42 -17.80
C ALA A 93 -20.09 16.93 -17.75
N TRP A 94 -20.77 17.37 -16.69
CA TRP A 94 -22.22 17.31 -16.46
C TRP A 94 -22.97 18.41 -17.23
N GLU A 95 -22.36 18.95 -18.28
CA GLU A 95 -22.85 20.12 -19.00
C GLU A 95 -24.21 19.84 -19.65
N LYS A 96 -25.13 20.81 -19.48
CA LYS A 96 -26.54 20.77 -19.89
C LYS A 96 -26.77 20.57 -21.39
N ASP A 97 -25.72 20.47 -22.19
CA ASP A 97 -25.79 20.39 -23.64
C ASP A 97 -25.51 18.96 -24.12
N ARG A 98 -26.57 18.21 -24.42
CA ARG A 98 -26.54 16.78 -24.78
C ARG A 98 -25.85 16.47 -26.13
N THR A 99 -25.21 17.45 -26.76
CA THR A 99 -24.79 17.39 -28.17
C THR A 99 -23.27 17.35 -28.41
N LYS A 100 -22.41 17.38 -27.37
CA LYS A 100 -20.95 17.24 -27.57
C LYS A 100 -20.32 16.18 -26.65
N GLN A 101 -19.87 15.08 -27.28
CA GLN A 101 -19.15 13.90 -26.76
C GLN A 101 -19.91 13.03 -25.74
N ALA A 102 -20.77 12.16 -26.27
CA ALA A 102 -21.38 11.05 -25.54
C ALA A 102 -20.31 10.15 -24.89
N GLY A 103 -20.55 9.73 -23.64
CA GLY A 103 -19.73 8.73 -22.97
C GLY A 103 -19.71 7.42 -23.76
N LEU A 104 -18.60 6.68 -23.67
CA LEU A 104 -18.43 5.38 -24.33
C LEU A 104 -18.47 4.28 -23.28
N GLY A 105 -19.41 3.35 -23.40
CA GLY A 105 -19.40 2.11 -22.64
C GLY A 105 -18.21 1.24 -23.07
N GLY A 106 -17.44 0.74 -22.11
CA GLY A 106 -16.33 -0.16 -22.41
C GLY A 106 -16.84 -1.53 -22.85
N LYS A 107 -16.14 -2.16 -23.79
CA LYS A 107 -16.46 -3.52 -24.26
C LYS A 107 -16.25 -4.61 -23.20
N ALA A 108 -15.39 -4.36 -22.21
CA ALA A 108 -15.08 -5.32 -21.16
C ALA A 108 -15.97 -5.15 -19.92
N GLU A 109 -16.57 -6.28 -19.53
CA GLU A 109 -17.41 -6.48 -18.37
C GLU A 109 -16.58 -7.18 -17.28
N PHE A 110 -16.33 -6.47 -16.19
CA PHE A 110 -15.60 -7.00 -15.03
C PHE A 110 -16.61 -7.52 -14.03
N LEU A 111 -16.64 -8.83 -13.82
CA LEU A 111 -17.47 -9.44 -12.80
C LEU A 111 -16.81 -9.27 -11.43
N ASP A 112 -17.61 -9.35 -10.37
CA ASP A 112 -17.10 -9.38 -9.00
C ASP A 112 -16.28 -10.67 -8.80
N ALA A 113 -15.16 -10.53 -8.09
CA ALA A 113 -14.27 -11.64 -7.80
C ALA A 113 -14.58 -12.21 -6.42
N PHE A 114 -14.89 -13.51 -6.37
CA PHE A 114 -15.32 -14.22 -5.18
C PHE A 114 -14.22 -15.17 -4.69
N VAL A 115 -14.14 -15.38 -3.38
CA VAL A 115 -13.21 -16.36 -2.81
C VAL A 115 -13.54 -17.78 -3.24
N ALA A 116 -12.51 -18.59 -3.43
CA ALA A 116 -12.66 -19.98 -3.86
C ALA A 116 -12.90 -20.99 -2.71
N VAL A 117 -12.94 -20.51 -1.46
CA VAL A 117 -12.97 -21.33 -0.24
C VAL A 117 -14.28 -21.16 0.51
N GLU A 118 -14.62 -22.15 1.35
CA GLU A 118 -15.87 -22.18 2.11
C GLU A 118 -15.89 -21.20 3.30
N ALA A 119 -14.72 -20.85 3.84
CA ALA A 119 -14.61 -19.89 4.93
C ALA A 119 -13.30 -19.11 4.85
N VAL A 120 -13.36 -17.81 5.20
CA VAL A 120 -12.19 -16.96 5.38
C VAL A 120 -12.32 -16.24 6.72
N THR A 121 -11.33 -16.42 7.59
CA THR A 121 -11.26 -15.67 8.85
C THR A 121 -10.71 -14.28 8.55
N VAL A 122 -11.58 -13.28 8.63
CA VAL A 122 -11.19 -11.87 8.50
C VAL A 122 -10.59 -11.41 9.82
N GLU A 123 -9.39 -10.84 9.77
CA GLU A 123 -8.72 -10.27 10.94
C GLU A 123 -9.14 -8.81 11.10
N THR A 124 -9.32 -8.34 12.33
CA THR A 124 -9.46 -6.90 12.57
C THR A 124 -8.07 -6.36 12.93
N ARG A 125 -7.76 -5.13 12.52
CA ARG A 125 -6.51 -4.47 12.90
C ARG A 125 -6.78 -3.04 13.34
N GLY A 126 -6.41 -2.75 14.59
CA GLY A 126 -6.38 -1.42 15.15
C GLY A 126 -5.17 -0.62 14.68
N ARG A 127 -5.36 0.69 14.50
CA ARG A 127 -4.31 1.64 14.13
C ARG A 127 -4.45 2.93 14.93
N ALA A 128 -3.41 3.30 15.67
CA ALA A 128 -3.38 4.60 16.33
C ALA A 128 -2.83 5.67 15.36
N ALA A 129 -3.52 6.80 15.24
CA ALA A 129 -2.88 8.01 14.73
C ALA A 129 -1.85 8.50 15.74
N ILE A 130 -0.71 8.98 15.28
CA ILE A 130 0.34 9.54 16.15
C ILE A 130 0.16 11.06 16.20
N GLU A 131 0.13 11.61 17.41
CA GLU A 131 0.23 13.05 17.63
C GLU A 131 1.65 13.51 17.31
N ARG A 132 1.76 14.43 16.37
CA ARG A 132 3.02 14.74 15.66
C ARG A 132 4.06 15.43 16.55
N THR A 133 3.62 16.17 17.56
CA THR A 133 4.50 16.93 18.46
C THR A 133 5.00 16.08 19.62
N THR A 134 4.11 15.30 20.22
CA THR A 134 4.39 14.47 21.41
C THR A 134 4.91 13.07 21.05
N ARG A 135 4.73 12.64 19.79
CA ARG A 135 5.04 11.29 19.30
C ARG A 135 4.29 10.19 20.07
N THR A 136 3.19 10.53 20.73
CA THR A 136 2.30 9.58 21.40
C THR A 136 1.11 9.24 20.50
N ALA A 137 0.35 8.20 20.84
CA ALA A 137 -0.95 7.98 20.21
C ALA A 137 -1.82 9.23 20.43
N ALA A 138 -2.43 9.74 19.36
CA ALA A 138 -3.35 10.85 19.42
C ALA A 138 -4.66 10.39 20.09
N HIS A 139 -5.15 11.21 21.03
CA HIS A 139 -6.40 10.96 21.75
C HIS A 139 -7.56 10.73 20.76
N GLU A 140 -8.40 9.71 21.00
CA GLU A 140 -9.59 9.37 20.20
C GLU A 140 -9.35 9.13 18.69
N ARG A 141 -8.12 8.79 18.28
CA ARG A 141 -7.80 8.50 16.87
C ARG A 141 -7.28 7.08 16.67
N LEU A 142 -7.97 6.12 17.28
CA LEU A 142 -7.81 4.69 17.02
C LEU A 142 -8.78 4.26 15.92
N PHE A 143 -8.24 3.78 14.82
CA PHE A 143 -9.01 3.29 13.66
C PHE A 143 -8.92 1.77 13.60
N HIS A 144 -10.06 1.11 13.67
CA HIS A 144 -10.14 -0.34 13.47
C HIS A 144 -10.65 -0.64 12.06
N GLY A 145 -10.06 -1.65 11.42
CA GLY A 145 -10.53 -2.08 10.11
C GLY A 145 -10.29 -3.56 9.89
N GLU A 146 -11.28 -4.21 9.30
CA GLU A 146 -11.19 -5.58 8.85
C GLU A 146 -10.19 -5.72 7.68
N GLN A 147 -9.47 -6.84 7.66
CA GLN A 147 -8.52 -7.20 6.62
C GLN A 147 -8.71 -8.66 6.21
N VAL A 148 -8.72 -8.90 4.90
CA VAL A 148 -8.66 -10.26 4.38
C VAL A 148 -7.21 -10.74 4.48
N PRO A 149 -6.96 -11.93 5.06
CA PRO A 149 -5.61 -12.43 5.28
C PRO A 149 -4.87 -12.75 3.98
N GLU A 150 -3.54 -12.74 4.07
CA GLU A 150 -2.63 -13.21 3.02
C GLU A 150 -2.98 -14.64 2.59
N ALA A 151 -2.52 -15.04 1.39
CA ALA A 151 -2.82 -16.31 0.75
C ALA A 151 -4.30 -16.56 0.36
N THR A 152 -5.22 -15.65 0.66
CA THR A 152 -6.61 -15.76 0.17
C THR A 152 -6.66 -15.62 -1.35
N ALA A 153 -7.36 -16.53 -2.02
CA ALA A 153 -7.49 -16.58 -3.48
C ALA A 153 -8.90 -16.20 -3.94
N PHE A 154 -8.98 -15.26 -4.90
CA PHE A 154 -10.20 -14.77 -5.53
C PHE A 154 -10.26 -15.21 -6.99
N LYS A 155 -11.39 -15.78 -7.41
CA LYS A 155 -11.68 -16.12 -8.82
C LYS A 155 -12.13 -14.86 -9.55
N VAL A 156 -11.46 -14.52 -10.64
CA VAL A 156 -11.78 -13.36 -11.48
C VAL A 156 -12.32 -13.84 -12.81
N GLN A 157 -13.37 -13.17 -13.28
CA GLN A 157 -13.92 -13.35 -14.61
C GLN A 157 -14.09 -11.99 -15.29
N VAL A 158 -13.58 -11.88 -16.51
CA VAL A 158 -13.78 -10.72 -17.38
C VAL A 158 -14.39 -11.22 -18.68
N ALA A 159 -15.54 -10.67 -19.03
CA ALA A 159 -16.22 -10.94 -20.28
C ALA A 159 -16.09 -9.73 -21.21
N GLY A 160 -16.34 -9.92 -22.50
CA GLY A 160 -16.52 -8.79 -23.39
C GLY A 160 -16.98 -9.17 -24.77
N ASP A 161 -17.79 -8.30 -25.35
CA ASP A 161 -18.34 -8.50 -26.68
C ASP A 161 -17.54 -7.72 -27.74
N SER A 162 -17.29 -8.36 -28.88
CA SER A 162 -16.62 -7.79 -30.04
C SER A 162 -15.24 -7.18 -29.70
N LEU A 163 -14.52 -7.85 -28.80
CA LEU A 163 -13.12 -7.56 -28.51
C LEU A 163 -12.23 -8.11 -29.64
N THR A 164 -11.24 -7.31 -30.03
CA THR A 164 -10.18 -7.76 -30.94
C THR A 164 -9.09 -8.53 -30.16
N PRO A 165 -8.30 -9.39 -30.83
CA PRO A 165 -7.17 -10.05 -30.16
C PRO A 165 -6.19 -9.07 -29.49
N HIS A 166 -5.96 -7.89 -30.10
CA HIS A 166 -5.14 -6.82 -29.50
C HIS A 166 -5.76 -6.26 -28.22
N GLU A 167 -7.08 -6.03 -28.20
CA GLU A 167 -7.79 -5.56 -27.00
C GLU A 167 -7.80 -6.63 -25.88
N VAL A 168 -7.84 -7.92 -26.23
CA VAL A 168 -7.67 -9.03 -25.28
C VAL A 168 -6.23 -9.07 -24.75
N ALA A 169 -5.23 -8.91 -25.61
CA ALA A 169 -3.83 -8.81 -25.20
C ALA A 169 -3.59 -7.60 -24.27
N LEU A 170 -4.24 -6.47 -24.52
CA LEU A 170 -4.23 -5.29 -23.64
C LEU A 170 -4.80 -5.62 -22.25
N LEU A 171 -5.91 -6.34 -22.17
CA LEU A 171 -6.47 -6.81 -20.88
C LEU A 171 -5.50 -7.73 -20.15
N LEU A 172 -4.89 -8.70 -20.86
CA LEU A 172 -3.90 -9.60 -20.28
C LEU A 172 -2.66 -8.82 -19.78
N ALA A 173 -2.19 -7.83 -20.53
CA ALA A 173 -1.11 -6.93 -20.11
C ALA A 173 -1.50 -6.15 -18.85
N ALA A 174 -2.76 -5.69 -18.73
CA ALA A 174 -3.27 -5.05 -17.52
C ALA A 174 -3.13 -5.96 -16.29
N PHE A 175 -3.57 -7.22 -16.44
CA PHE A 175 -3.51 -8.20 -15.36
C PHE A 175 -2.08 -8.61 -15.00
N GLN A 176 -1.16 -8.63 -15.97
CA GLN A 176 0.27 -8.78 -15.66
C GLN A 176 0.82 -7.63 -14.80
N GLY A 177 0.15 -6.48 -14.76
CA GLY A 177 0.46 -5.41 -13.83
C GLY A 177 0.34 -5.79 -12.35
N PHE A 178 -0.41 -6.85 -11.99
CA PHE A 178 -0.36 -7.41 -10.64
C PHE A 178 0.94 -8.17 -10.36
N ASN A 179 1.49 -8.81 -11.40
CA ASN A 179 2.73 -9.58 -11.34
C ASN A 179 3.98 -8.74 -11.62
N ALA A 180 3.82 -7.45 -11.89
CA ALA A 180 4.93 -6.57 -12.16
C ALA A 180 5.93 -6.62 -10.99
N GLU A 181 7.22 -6.50 -11.31
CA GLU A 181 8.22 -6.35 -10.27
C GLU A 181 7.95 -5.09 -9.45
N VAL A 182 8.45 -5.06 -8.21
CA VAL A 182 8.20 -3.91 -7.32
C VAL A 182 8.67 -2.59 -7.94
N ASP A 183 9.73 -2.65 -8.77
CA ASP A 183 10.28 -1.50 -9.50
C ASP A 183 9.38 -1.02 -10.64
N ASP A 184 8.55 -1.92 -11.17
CA ASP A 184 7.50 -1.64 -12.15
C ASP A 184 6.13 -1.38 -11.49
N LEU A 185 6.11 -1.05 -10.20
CA LEU A 185 4.95 -0.68 -9.39
C LEU A 185 3.71 -1.57 -9.62
N PRO A 186 3.66 -2.73 -8.96
CA PRO A 186 2.56 -3.65 -9.15
C PRO A 186 1.27 -3.03 -8.64
N ILE A 187 0.18 -3.41 -9.30
CA ILE A 187 -1.16 -2.96 -8.92
C ILE A 187 -1.46 -3.46 -7.50
N SER A 188 -1.89 -2.56 -6.63
CA SER A 188 -2.45 -2.90 -5.32
C SER A 188 -3.96 -2.67 -5.34
N LEU A 189 -4.70 -3.56 -4.67
CA LEU A 189 -6.14 -3.46 -4.51
C LEU A 189 -6.51 -2.85 -3.15
N GLY A 190 -7.69 -2.25 -3.09
CA GLY A 190 -8.26 -1.72 -1.85
C GLY A 190 -7.62 -0.44 -1.32
N GLY A 191 -7.96 -0.10 -0.08
CA GLY A 191 -7.45 1.07 0.62
C GLY A 191 -6.04 0.80 1.15
N GLY A 192 -5.10 1.73 0.94
CA GLY A 192 -3.80 1.66 1.60
C GLY A 192 -2.64 1.09 0.80
N GLY A 193 -2.72 0.94 -0.52
CA GLY A 193 -1.58 0.48 -1.33
C GLY A 193 -0.26 1.25 -1.09
N ALA A 194 -0.33 2.52 -0.68
CA ALA A 194 0.86 3.30 -0.27
C ALA A 194 1.52 2.82 1.05
N ARG A 195 0.92 1.85 1.74
CA ARG A 195 1.31 1.26 3.03
C ARG A 195 1.64 -0.24 2.91
N GLY A 196 1.76 -0.78 1.70
CA GLY A 196 2.14 -2.18 1.47
C GLY A 196 0.99 -3.20 1.45
N THR A 197 -0.24 -2.78 1.78
CA THR A 197 -1.43 -3.65 1.77
C THR A 197 -2.02 -3.87 0.37
N GLY A 198 -2.77 -4.95 0.20
CA GLY A 198 -3.51 -5.27 -1.02
C GLY A 198 -2.65 -5.70 -2.20
N ARG A 199 -1.46 -6.27 -1.94
CA ARG A 199 -0.62 -6.90 -2.96
C ARG A 199 -1.22 -8.25 -3.35
N VAL A 200 -1.24 -8.52 -4.65
CA VAL A 200 -1.84 -9.73 -5.20
C VAL A 200 -0.99 -10.27 -6.34
N LEU A 201 -1.00 -11.59 -6.51
CA LEU A 201 -0.44 -12.28 -7.67
C LEU A 201 -1.58 -12.73 -8.58
N TRP A 202 -1.43 -12.46 -9.87
CA TRP A 202 -2.34 -12.88 -10.91
C TRP A 202 -1.88 -14.17 -11.58
N ARG A 203 -2.79 -15.14 -11.69
CA ARG A 203 -2.60 -16.34 -12.49
C ARG A 203 -3.73 -16.48 -13.49
N LEU A 204 -3.39 -16.45 -14.79
CA LEU A 204 -4.34 -16.72 -15.86
C LEU A 204 -4.74 -18.21 -15.85
N VAL A 205 -6.05 -18.49 -15.82
CA VAL A 205 -6.62 -19.84 -15.83
C VAL A 205 -7.11 -20.22 -17.22
N SER A 206 -7.84 -19.35 -17.91
CA SER A 206 -8.38 -19.64 -19.25
C SER A 206 -8.59 -18.35 -20.05
N VAL A 207 -8.53 -18.49 -21.38
CA VAL A 207 -9.02 -17.47 -22.32
C VAL A 207 -9.83 -18.22 -23.38
N ARG A 208 -11.08 -17.80 -23.56
CA ARG A 208 -12.02 -18.43 -24.46
C ARG A 208 -12.76 -17.41 -25.31
N CYS A 209 -13.15 -17.82 -26.50
CA CYS A 209 -13.87 -16.99 -27.47
C CYS A 209 -14.98 -17.81 -28.13
N MET A 210 -16.20 -17.28 -28.13
CA MET A 210 -17.28 -17.75 -28.98
C MET A 210 -17.42 -16.79 -30.16
N ASP A 211 -17.21 -17.29 -31.37
CA ASP A 211 -17.55 -16.58 -32.60
C ASP A 211 -19.08 -16.61 -32.85
N VAL A 212 -19.51 -15.97 -33.94
CA VAL A 212 -20.92 -15.91 -34.33
C VAL A 212 -21.53 -17.31 -34.49
N ASP A 213 -20.79 -18.24 -35.07
CA ASP A 213 -21.27 -19.61 -35.31
C ASP A 213 -21.40 -20.39 -34.01
N ALA A 214 -20.46 -20.25 -33.08
CA ALA A 214 -20.52 -20.85 -31.75
C ALA A 214 -21.71 -20.29 -30.95
N VAL A 215 -21.97 -18.98 -31.03
CA VAL A 215 -23.15 -18.37 -30.40
C VAL A 215 -24.44 -18.89 -31.04
N ALA A 216 -24.50 -19.00 -32.36
CA ALA A 216 -25.67 -19.54 -33.06
C ALA A 216 -25.96 -21.00 -32.66
N ARG A 217 -24.91 -21.84 -32.56
CA ARG A 217 -25.04 -23.22 -32.06
C ARG A 217 -25.58 -23.26 -30.62
N TRP A 218 -25.02 -22.45 -29.74
CA TRP A 218 -25.46 -22.36 -28.34
C TRP A 218 -26.93 -21.93 -28.23
N LEU A 219 -27.34 -20.88 -28.95
CA LEU A 219 -28.74 -20.41 -28.96
C LEU A 219 -29.71 -21.43 -29.57
N GLY A 220 -29.22 -22.31 -30.46
CA GLY A 220 -29.99 -23.40 -31.04
C GLY A 220 -30.17 -24.62 -30.14
N GLU A 221 -29.53 -24.68 -28.97
CA GLU A 221 -29.73 -25.77 -28.01
C GLU A 221 -31.17 -25.76 -27.45
N PRO A 222 -31.84 -26.91 -27.26
CA PRO A 222 -33.23 -26.97 -26.78
C PRO A 222 -33.46 -26.30 -25.41
N LYS A 223 -32.42 -26.31 -24.56
CA LYS A 223 -32.38 -25.65 -23.25
C LYS A 223 -30.96 -25.11 -23.04
N PRO A 224 -30.63 -23.95 -23.62
CA PRO A 224 -29.28 -23.42 -23.58
C PRO A 224 -28.92 -23.09 -22.13
N ARG A 225 -27.78 -23.59 -21.69
CA ARG A 225 -27.22 -23.21 -20.38
C ARG A 225 -26.79 -21.75 -20.41
N PRO A 226 -26.60 -21.07 -19.26
CA PRO A 226 -26.04 -19.72 -19.25
C PRO A 226 -24.74 -19.65 -20.06
N TRP A 227 -24.57 -18.59 -20.85
CA TRP A 227 -23.47 -18.46 -21.83
C TRP A 227 -22.09 -18.70 -21.21
N HIS A 228 -21.87 -18.28 -19.96
CA HIS A 228 -20.59 -18.43 -19.25
C HIS A 228 -20.25 -19.89 -18.94
N LYS A 229 -21.25 -20.78 -18.83
CA LYS A 229 -21.02 -22.23 -18.73
C LYS A 229 -20.82 -22.85 -20.11
N ALA A 230 -21.60 -22.42 -21.09
CA ALA A 230 -21.50 -22.93 -22.46
C ALA A 230 -20.11 -22.64 -23.07
N ILE A 231 -19.59 -21.42 -22.90
CA ILE A 231 -18.25 -21.05 -23.38
C ILE A 231 -17.16 -21.87 -22.68
N SER A 232 -17.27 -22.12 -21.38
CA SER A 232 -16.24 -22.80 -20.60
C SER A 232 -16.14 -24.30 -20.88
N ASP A 233 -17.26 -24.94 -21.21
CA ASP A 233 -17.30 -26.39 -21.44
C ASP A 233 -16.97 -26.77 -22.90
N ASP A 234 -17.16 -25.88 -23.86
CA ASP A 234 -16.88 -26.17 -25.28
C ASP A 234 -15.37 -26.11 -25.55
N PRO A 235 -14.70 -27.21 -25.96
CA PRO A 235 -13.27 -27.19 -26.27
C PRO A 235 -12.93 -26.28 -27.46
N ARG A 236 -13.87 -26.02 -28.37
CA ARG A 236 -13.65 -25.21 -29.59
C ARG A 236 -13.52 -23.72 -29.30
N THR A 237 -13.94 -23.28 -28.12
CA THR A 237 -13.82 -21.88 -27.72
C THR A 237 -12.44 -21.57 -27.16
N ALA A 238 -11.59 -22.57 -26.90
CA ALA A 238 -10.25 -22.37 -26.37
C ALA A 238 -9.39 -21.58 -27.36
N CYS A 239 -8.75 -20.52 -26.87
CA CYS A 239 -7.85 -19.70 -27.68
C CYS A 239 -6.38 -20.06 -27.44
N ASP A 240 -5.51 -19.69 -28.38
CA ASP A 240 -4.07 -19.76 -28.19
C ASP A 240 -3.62 -18.73 -27.14
N ARG A 241 -3.46 -19.23 -25.91
CA ARG A 241 -3.01 -18.43 -24.77
C ARG A 241 -1.57 -17.95 -24.91
N ALA A 242 -0.71 -18.70 -25.59
CA ALA A 242 0.70 -18.34 -25.75
C ALA A 242 0.82 -17.13 -26.67
N ALA A 243 0.14 -17.17 -27.82
CA ALA A 243 0.13 -16.04 -28.75
C ALA A 243 -0.41 -14.75 -28.12
N LEU A 244 -1.50 -14.82 -27.35
CA LEU A 244 -2.07 -13.67 -26.66
C LEU A 244 -1.14 -13.16 -25.53
N ALA A 245 -0.48 -14.06 -24.81
CA ALA A 245 0.51 -13.69 -23.79
C ALA A 245 1.75 -13.03 -24.42
N ASP A 246 2.19 -13.47 -25.60
CA ASP A 246 3.30 -12.87 -26.34
C ASP A 246 2.98 -11.44 -26.78
N GLN A 247 1.77 -11.21 -27.30
CA GLN A 247 1.29 -9.86 -27.62
C GLN A 247 1.24 -8.97 -26.37
N ALA A 248 0.73 -9.49 -25.25
CA ALA A 248 0.70 -8.76 -23.98
C ALA A 248 2.12 -8.41 -23.50
N ARG A 249 3.08 -9.33 -23.62
CA ARG A 249 4.49 -9.08 -23.30
C ARG A 249 5.10 -8.01 -24.21
N ALA A 250 4.82 -8.06 -25.51
CA ALA A 250 5.31 -7.06 -26.46
C ALA A 250 4.78 -5.65 -26.15
N LEU A 251 3.51 -5.53 -25.77
CA LEU A 251 2.94 -4.26 -25.30
C LEU A 251 3.69 -3.70 -24.09
N LEU A 252 3.98 -4.55 -23.10
CA LEU A 252 4.68 -4.14 -21.88
C LEU A 252 6.16 -3.86 -22.10
N ALA A 253 6.81 -4.50 -23.07
CA ALA A 253 8.21 -4.22 -23.41
C ALA A 253 8.41 -2.78 -23.92
N GLY A 254 7.40 -2.22 -24.61
CA GLY A 254 7.39 -0.82 -25.03
C GLY A 254 6.75 0.15 -24.04
N ALA A 255 6.39 -0.30 -22.84
CA ALA A 255 5.69 0.53 -21.86
C ALA A 255 6.59 1.62 -21.28
N ALA A 256 6.00 2.80 -21.10
CA ALA A 256 6.62 3.86 -20.34
C ALA A 256 6.80 3.40 -18.89
N ARG A 257 8.05 3.43 -18.42
CA ARG A 257 8.34 3.21 -17.00
C ARG A 257 8.24 4.54 -16.28
N PRO A 258 7.36 4.68 -15.27
CA PRO A 258 7.34 5.89 -14.48
C PRO A 258 8.71 6.07 -13.80
N ALA A 259 9.13 7.32 -13.60
CA ALA A 259 10.37 7.60 -12.91
C ALA A 259 10.19 7.34 -11.41
N TRP A 260 10.84 6.31 -10.87
CA TRP A 260 10.82 5.95 -9.44
C TRP A 260 12.23 5.86 -8.88
N LEU A 261 12.33 6.12 -7.57
CA LEU A 261 13.47 5.86 -6.74
C LEU A 261 13.09 4.73 -5.77
N ALA A 262 13.74 3.57 -5.88
CA ALA A 262 13.55 2.44 -4.98
C ALA A 262 14.77 2.28 -4.08
N LEU A 263 14.52 2.17 -2.77
CA LEU A 263 15.52 1.94 -1.74
C LEU A 263 15.13 0.68 -0.97
N ASP A 264 16.02 -0.31 -0.97
CA ASP A 264 15.93 -1.48 -0.10
C ASP A 264 16.56 -1.13 1.24
N LEU A 265 15.86 -1.45 2.33
CA LEU A 265 16.27 -1.11 3.69
C LEU A 265 16.36 -2.37 4.53
N THR A 266 17.47 -2.49 5.24
CA THR A 266 17.64 -3.46 6.33
C THR A 266 17.74 -2.68 7.63
N LEU A 267 16.73 -2.81 8.49
CA LEU A 267 16.68 -2.21 9.81
C LEU A 267 17.26 -3.19 10.81
N LYS A 268 18.33 -2.79 11.52
CA LYS A 268 18.91 -3.55 12.61
C LYS A 268 18.55 -2.85 13.91
N PHE A 269 17.71 -3.50 14.72
CA PHE A 269 17.32 -2.96 16.02
C PHE A 269 18.39 -3.24 17.07
N ASP A 270 18.71 -2.25 17.89
CA ASP A 270 19.76 -2.34 18.92
C ASP A 270 19.23 -2.91 20.25
N GLY A 271 17.91 -3.11 20.34
CA GLY A 271 17.25 -3.52 21.58
C GLY A 271 15.80 -3.97 21.36
N PRO A 272 14.97 -3.90 22.41
CA PRO A 272 13.60 -4.41 22.34
C PRO A 272 12.75 -3.61 21.34
N PHE A 273 12.00 -4.33 20.50
CA PHE A 273 11.10 -3.80 19.49
C PHE A 273 9.67 -4.30 19.71
N LEU A 274 8.69 -3.40 19.63
CA LEU A 274 7.29 -3.73 19.82
C LEU A 274 6.40 -2.82 18.99
N VAL A 275 5.60 -3.38 18.10
CA VAL A 275 4.39 -2.72 17.57
C VAL A 275 3.21 -3.46 18.17
N ASN A 276 2.39 -2.78 18.97
CA ASN A 276 1.32 -3.45 19.69
C ASN A 276 0.20 -3.93 18.76
N ASP A 277 -0.23 -5.17 18.93
CA ASP A 277 -1.39 -5.79 18.30
C ASP A 277 -2.44 -6.14 19.39
N PRO A 278 -3.43 -5.26 19.63
CA PRO A 278 -4.41 -5.43 20.72
C PRO A 278 -5.23 -6.72 20.62
N GLU A 279 -5.47 -7.24 19.41
CA GLU A 279 -6.31 -8.42 19.21
C GLU A 279 -5.64 -9.72 19.63
N ARG A 280 -4.31 -9.70 19.75
CA ARG A 280 -3.53 -10.85 20.23
C ARG A 280 -3.42 -10.89 21.75
N VAL A 281 -3.87 -9.86 22.44
CA VAL A 281 -3.89 -9.82 23.90
C VAL A 281 -4.94 -10.82 24.40
N LYS A 282 -4.49 -11.83 25.14
CA LYS A 282 -5.38 -12.81 25.76
C LYS A 282 -6.16 -12.17 26.91
N GLU A 283 -7.41 -12.57 27.07
CA GLU A 283 -8.22 -12.20 28.23
C GLU A 283 -7.54 -12.69 29.52
N LYS A 284 -7.70 -11.91 30.59
CA LYS A 284 -7.13 -12.26 31.89
C LYS A 284 -7.86 -13.48 32.45
N GLU A 285 -7.26 -14.67 32.35
CA GLU A 285 -7.69 -15.86 33.10
C GLU A 285 -7.17 -15.79 34.55
N GLU A 286 -8.00 -16.13 35.53
CA GLU A 286 -7.57 -16.22 36.94
C GLU A 286 -6.37 -17.17 37.08
N GLY A 287 -5.27 -16.65 37.60
CA GLY A 287 -4.03 -17.41 37.84
C GLY A 287 -2.97 -17.39 36.73
N LYS A 288 -3.22 -16.74 35.57
CA LYS A 288 -2.20 -16.59 34.49
C LYS A 288 -1.89 -15.13 34.17
N ASN A 289 -0.61 -14.75 34.30
CA ASN A 289 -0.13 -13.39 34.00
C ASN A 289 0.20 -13.23 32.49
N HIS A 290 -0.82 -12.94 31.69
CA HIS A 290 -0.68 -12.69 30.25
C HIS A 290 -0.15 -11.27 29.96
N PRO A 291 0.65 -11.07 28.89
CA PRO A 291 1.13 -9.75 28.50
C PRO A 291 -0.03 -8.81 28.13
N ASN A 292 0.05 -7.54 28.54
CA ASN A 292 -0.86 -6.46 28.16
C ASN A 292 -0.59 -5.93 26.75
N PHE A 293 0.62 -6.13 26.23
CA PHE A 293 1.00 -5.73 24.89
C PHE A 293 1.62 -6.93 24.19
N GLU A 294 1.11 -7.25 23.00
CA GLU A 294 1.62 -8.34 22.16
C GLU A 294 2.16 -7.73 20.85
N PRO A 295 3.29 -8.23 20.32
CA PRO A 295 3.86 -7.71 19.10
C PRO A 295 3.01 -8.11 17.88
N THR A 296 2.94 -7.19 16.92
CA THR A 296 2.43 -7.48 15.58
C THR A 296 3.33 -8.51 14.92
N ARG A 297 2.71 -9.55 14.36
CA ARG A 297 3.41 -10.66 13.71
C ARG A 297 2.93 -10.86 12.28
N ASP A 298 3.79 -11.44 11.46
CA ASP A 298 3.41 -11.95 10.15
C ASP A 298 2.64 -13.27 10.26
N HIS A 299 2.24 -13.84 9.11
CA HIS A 299 1.51 -15.11 9.08
C HIS A 299 2.33 -16.31 9.62
N ASN A 300 3.65 -16.17 9.72
CA ASN A 300 4.56 -17.17 10.28
C ASN A 300 4.83 -16.95 11.78
N GLY A 301 4.19 -15.95 12.39
CA GLY A 301 4.38 -15.62 13.79
C GLY A 301 5.67 -14.85 14.12
N ARG A 302 6.37 -14.33 13.10
CA ARG A 302 7.62 -13.55 13.24
C ARG A 302 7.33 -12.06 13.43
N PRO A 303 8.22 -11.26 14.03
CA PRO A 303 8.04 -9.82 14.20
C PRO A 303 7.76 -9.10 12.87
N LEU A 304 6.76 -8.22 12.88
CA LEU A 304 6.36 -7.43 11.72
C LEU A 304 6.37 -5.95 12.09
N LEU A 305 7.07 -5.12 11.30
CA LEU A 305 6.89 -3.66 11.33
C LEU A 305 5.99 -3.27 10.15
N PRO A 306 4.73 -2.85 10.39
CA PRO A 306 3.83 -2.45 9.32
C PRO A 306 4.36 -1.24 8.55
N GLY A 307 4.24 -1.25 7.22
CA GLY A 307 4.69 -0.15 6.36
C GLY A 307 4.01 1.18 6.70
N SER A 308 2.79 1.13 7.25
CA SER A 308 2.09 2.29 7.80
C SER A 308 2.78 2.92 9.00
N SER A 309 3.30 2.11 9.92
CA SER A 309 3.98 2.55 11.14
C SER A 309 5.33 3.15 10.78
N PHE A 310 6.07 2.49 9.88
CA PHE A 310 7.31 3.01 9.33
C PHE A 310 7.10 4.35 8.63
N LYS A 311 6.11 4.43 7.72
CA LYS A 311 5.75 5.67 7.02
C LYS A 311 5.32 6.78 7.98
N GLY A 312 4.65 6.44 9.08
CA GLY A 312 4.29 7.39 10.14
C GLY A 312 5.49 8.00 10.84
N ALA A 313 6.47 7.18 11.22
CA ALA A 313 7.72 7.64 11.83
C ALA A 313 8.54 8.52 10.88
N LEU A 314 8.67 8.12 9.60
CA LEU A 314 9.34 8.95 8.58
C LEU A 314 8.61 10.28 8.37
N ARG A 315 7.28 10.28 8.39
CA ARG A 315 6.49 11.52 8.28
C ARG A 315 6.76 12.45 9.45
N ALA A 316 6.78 11.91 10.68
CA ALA A 316 7.06 12.71 11.86
C ALA A 316 8.47 13.33 11.81
N GLN A 317 9.46 12.58 11.33
CA GLN A 317 10.80 13.10 11.14
C GLN A 317 10.86 14.17 10.03
N ALA A 318 10.19 13.94 8.91
CA ALA A 318 10.08 14.92 7.82
C ALA A 318 9.42 16.23 8.30
N GLU A 319 8.35 16.14 9.09
CA GLU A 319 7.69 17.29 9.70
C GLU A 319 8.60 18.02 10.69
N ARG A 320 9.42 17.30 11.46
CA ARG A 320 10.41 17.90 12.36
C ARG A 320 11.45 18.71 11.58
N ILE A 321 12.08 18.10 10.59
CA ILE A 321 13.07 18.77 9.72
C ILE A 321 12.42 19.99 9.06
N PHE A 322 11.20 19.83 8.54
CA PHE A 322 10.47 20.90 7.89
C PHE A 322 10.19 22.08 8.84
N ARG A 323 9.75 21.82 10.09
CA ARG A 323 9.54 22.85 11.12
C ARG A 323 10.84 23.57 11.49
N THR A 324 11.96 22.85 11.57
CA THR A 324 13.27 23.44 11.83
C THR A 324 13.67 24.44 10.74
N VAL A 325 13.34 24.15 9.47
CA VAL A 325 13.69 25.01 8.34
C VAL A 325 12.68 26.15 8.12
N HIS A 326 11.38 25.88 8.26
CA HIS A 326 10.33 26.84 7.86
C HIS A 326 9.61 27.51 9.01
N GLY A 327 9.83 27.10 10.26
CA GLY A 327 9.10 27.56 11.44
C GLY A 327 7.88 26.69 11.75
N GLU A 328 7.38 26.80 12.98
CA GLU A 328 6.32 25.92 13.51
C GLU A 328 4.96 26.10 12.79
N GLU A 329 4.65 27.31 12.35
CA GLU A 329 3.41 27.66 11.65
C GLU A 329 3.36 27.19 10.18
N ALA A 330 4.47 26.67 9.64
CA ALA A 330 4.58 26.34 8.22
C ALA A 330 3.84 25.05 7.82
N LEU A 331 3.43 24.23 8.78
CA LEU A 331 2.59 23.05 8.53
C LEU A 331 1.12 23.42 8.70
N ALA A 332 0.32 23.16 7.67
CA ALA A 332 -1.13 23.34 7.74
C ALA A 332 -1.73 22.48 8.87
N LYS A 333 -2.71 23.05 9.59
CA LYS A 333 -3.45 22.29 10.61
C LYS A 333 -4.23 21.16 9.92
N PRO A 334 -4.39 19.99 10.57
CA PRO A 334 -5.11 18.86 10.00
C PRO A 334 -6.55 19.20 9.55
N GLU A 335 -7.14 20.20 10.19
CA GLU A 335 -8.53 20.64 10.04
C GLU A 335 -8.76 21.44 8.74
N ASP A 336 -7.73 22.12 8.25
CA ASP A 336 -7.75 22.93 7.02
C ASP A 336 -7.59 22.08 5.74
N ASN A 337 -7.23 20.81 5.88
CA ASN A 337 -6.84 19.91 4.78
C ASN A 337 -7.99 19.07 4.20
N ARG A 338 -9.24 19.57 4.27
CA ARG A 338 -10.41 18.88 3.69
C ARG A 338 -10.46 19.07 2.17
N GLY A 339 -9.72 18.25 1.44
CA GLY A 339 -9.91 18.01 0.00
C GLY A 339 -9.02 18.80 -0.96
N GLY A 340 -7.76 19.08 -0.58
CA GLY A 340 -6.86 19.94 -1.36
C GLY A 340 -5.65 19.25 -2.00
N THR A 341 -5.15 19.86 -3.08
CA THR A 341 -3.79 19.68 -3.63
C THR A 341 -2.75 19.92 -2.53
N PRO A 342 -1.65 19.15 -2.44
CA PRO A 342 -0.64 19.31 -1.39
C PRO A 342 -0.06 20.72 -1.40
N CYS A 343 0.06 21.33 -0.24
CA CYS A 343 0.52 22.71 -0.04
C CYS A 343 2.03 22.80 0.23
N ASN A 344 2.67 21.71 0.68
CA ASN A 344 4.09 21.62 0.98
C ASN A 344 4.71 20.26 0.59
N GLU A 345 6.02 20.14 0.79
CA GLU A 345 6.86 18.97 0.45
C GLU A 345 6.48 17.74 1.26
N VAL A 346 6.17 17.90 2.55
CA VAL A 346 5.73 16.80 3.42
C VAL A 346 4.42 16.22 2.90
N GLU A 347 3.44 17.09 2.62
CA GLU A 347 2.14 16.71 2.08
C GLU A 347 2.29 16.04 0.72
N TRP A 348 3.22 16.51 -0.12
CA TRP A 348 3.54 15.90 -1.40
C TRP A 348 4.18 14.50 -1.24
N LEU A 349 5.09 14.29 -0.29
CA LEU A 349 5.68 12.97 -0.05
C LEU A 349 4.65 11.99 0.53
N PHE A 350 3.94 12.41 1.58
CA PHE A 350 3.20 11.50 2.44
C PHE A 350 1.71 11.42 2.14
N GLY A 351 1.13 12.43 1.50
CA GLY A 351 -0.30 12.51 1.19
C GLY A 351 -1.08 13.50 2.07
N VAL A 352 -2.26 13.91 1.59
CA VAL A 352 -3.31 14.64 2.33
C VAL A 352 -4.70 14.09 1.99
N GLY A 353 -5.75 14.53 2.68
CA GLY A 353 -7.12 14.10 2.40
C GLY A 353 -7.50 14.36 0.93
N GLY A 354 -7.87 13.31 0.19
CA GLY A 354 -8.18 13.40 -1.23
C GLY A 354 -6.96 13.36 -2.17
N TRP A 355 -5.74 13.27 -1.63
CA TRP A 355 -4.52 13.30 -2.43
C TRP A 355 -3.50 12.22 -2.00
N ARG A 356 -3.15 11.35 -2.95
CA ARG A 356 -2.21 10.24 -2.70
C ARG A 356 -0.77 10.72 -2.69
N GLY A 357 -0.06 10.45 -1.58
CA GLY A 357 1.38 10.65 -1.43
C GLY A 357 2.23 9.93 -2.46
N MET A 358 3.38 10.52 -2.79
CA MET A 358 4.36 9.95 -3.72
C MET A 358 5.19 8.82 -3.11
N LEU A 359 5.24 8.74 -1.78
CA LEU A 359 5.95 7.70 -1.04
C LEU A 359 5.07 6.46 -0.83
N THR A 360 5.61 5.31 -1.23
CA THR A 360 5.07 3.98 -0.94
C THR A 360 6.07 3.18 -0.11
N VAL A 361 5.60 2.45 0.89
CA VAL A 361 6.43 1.69 1.82
C VAL A 361 5.85 0.29 1.95
N SER A 362 6.69 -0.74 1.85
CA SER A 362 6.29 -2.13 2.15
C SER A 362 6.23 -2.39 3.65
N ASP A 363 5.65 -3.53 4.04
CA ASP A 363 5.92 -4.03 5.38
C ASP A 363 7.39 -4.46 5.51
N PHE A 364 7.89 -4.43 6.74
CA PHE A 364 9.24 -4.82 7.12
C PHE A 364 9.19 -6.15 7.88
N ARG A 365 9.87 -7.16 7.34
CA ARG A 365 9.80 -8.57 7.78
C ARG A 365 11.19 -9.15 7.99
N GLU A 366 11.31 -10.14 8.87
CA GLU A 366 12.53 -10.95 8.96
C GLU A 366 12.72 -11.80 7.68
N ARG A 367 13.97 -12.04 7.28
CA ARG A 367 14.26 -12.84 6.07
C ARG A 367 13.72 -14.26 6.21
N GLU A 368 13.27 -14.85 5.10
CA GLU A 368 13.13 -16.31 4.99
C GLU A 368 14.52 -16.96 5.15
N MET A 369 14.85 -17.34 6.38
CA MET A 369 15.70 -18.51 6.61
C MET A 369 14.79 -19.68 6.94
N ASP A 370 15.21 -20.88 6.52
CA ASP A 370 14.64 -22.14 7.00
C ASP A 370 14.55 -22.06 8.53
N PRO A 371 13.41 -22.45 9.13
CA PRO A 371 13.26 -22.38 10.57
C PRO A 371 14.35 -23.27 11.20
N PRO A 372 15.19 -22.74 12.12
CA PRO A 372 15.94 -23.63 12.99
C PRO A 372 14.90 -24.43 13.75
N ALA A 373 15.01 -25.76 13.71
CA ALA A 373 14.05 -26.71 14.27
C ALA A 373 13.70 -26.44 15.75
N ASP A 374 14.50 -25.62 16.44
CA ASP A 374 14.44 -25.42 17.88
C ASP A 374 14.53 -23.93 18.30
N ALA A 375 14.41 -22.96 17.37
CA ALA A 375 14.51 -21.55 17.72
C ALA A 375 13.29 -21.11 18.54
N LYS A 376 13.48 -20.92 19.85
CA LYS A 376 12.59 -20.06 20.65
C LYS A 376 12.39 -18.77 19.86
N GLN A 377 11.17 -18.52 19.40
CA GLN A 377 10.81 -17.25 18.74
C GLN A 377 11.37 -16.13 19.63
N GLY A 378 12.19 -15.24 19.07
CA GLY A 378 12.98 -14.21 19.77
C GLY A 378 12.14 -13.12 20.45
N PHE A 379 11.08 -13.53 21.14
CA PHE A 379 10.21 -12.70 21.93
C PHE A 379 10.51 -12.92 23.41
N ALA A 380 10.73 -11.82 24.11
CA ALA A 380 10.86 -11.82 25.55
C ALA A 380 9.67 -11.09 26.19
N ASP A 381 9.33 -11.51 27.39
CA ASP A 381 8.36 -10.82 28.21
C ASP A 381 9.09 -9.81 29.10
N GLN A 382 8.74 -8.54 29.01
CA GLN A 382 9.28 -7.47 29.85
C GLN A 382 8.20 -6.91 30.77
N GLU A 383 8.50 -6.84 32.07
CA GLU A 383 7.61 -6.25 33.06
C GLU A 383 7.94 -4.77 33.28
N PHE A 384 6.89 -3.97 33.40
CA PHE A 384 6.98 -2.57 33.75
C PHE A 384 6.26 -2.33 35.06
N VAL A 385 6.90 -1.54 35.92
CA VAL A 385 6.30 -1.00 37.13
C VAL A 385 6.18 0.50 36.93
N ALA A 386 4.96 1.03 36.94
CA ALA A 386 4.80 2.49 36.97
C ALA A 386 5.28 3.00 38.33
N ILE A 387 6.09 4.06 38.30
CA ILE A 387 6.56 4.72 39.52
C ILE A 387 5.62 5.88 39.80
N ASP A 388 5.08 5.93 41.01
CA ASP A 388 4.28 7.04 41.48
C ASP A 388 5.20 8.26 41.70
N ARG A 389 4.85 9.38 41.07
CA ARG A 389 5.71 10.57 40.99
C ARG A 389 5.79 11.33 42.32
N PHE A 390 4.85 11.09 43.25
CA PHE A 390 4.79 11.76 44.54
C PHE A 390 5.49 10.95 45.63
N THR A 391 5.38 9.63 45.58
CA THR A 391 5.93 8.72 46.60
C THR A 391 7.27 8.11 46.21
N GLY A 392 7.62 8.12 44.91
CA GLY A 392 8.81 7.43 44.39
C GLY A 392 8.73 5.90 44.46
N GLY A 393 7.62 5.35 44.96
CA GLY A 393 7.36 3.93 45.06
C GLY A 393 6.69 3.36 43.80
N ALA A 394 6.53 2.04 43.77
CA ALA A 394 5.71 1.38 42.76
C ALA A 394 4.25 1.81 42.90
N ALA A 395 3.66 2.35 41.84
CA ALA A 395 2.24 2.70 41.80
C ALA A 395 1.39 1.42 41.88
N GLU A 396 0.45 1.40 42.82
CA GLU A 396 -0.41 0.25 43.09
C GLU A 396 -1.28 -0.08 41.87
N GLY A 397 -1.35 -1.36 41.47
CA GLY A 397 -2.15 -1.81 40.32
C GLY A 397 -1.58 -1.47 38.93
N ALA A 398 -0.47 -0.73 38.83
CA ALA A 398 0.09 -0.24 37.57
C ALA A 398 1.28 -1.08 37.04
N LYS A 399 1.27 -2.40 37.32
CA LYS A 399 2.17 -3.36 36.68
C LYS A 399 1.58 -3.76 35.34
N PHE A 400 2.38 -3.66 34.28
CA PHE A 400 1.98 -4.19 32.98
C PHE A 400 3.15 -4.90 32.31
N LYS A 401 2.83 -5.94 31.54
CA LYS A 401 3.78 -6.82 30.90
C LYS A 401 3.69 -6.65 29.40
N ALA A 402 4.81 -6.46 28.71
CA ALA A 402 4.84 -6.37 27.26
C ALA A 402 5.68 -7.50 26.71
N ARG A 403 5.18 -8.20 25.70
CA ARG A 403 5.99 -9.11 24.90
C ARG A 403 6.67 -8.31 23.80
N VAL A 404 7.99 -8.44 23.66
CA VAL A 404 8.82 -7.63 22.77
C VAL A 404 9.70 -8.54 21.92
N ALA A 405 9.98 -8.16 20.68
CA ALA A 405 11.00 -8.81 19.87
C ALA A 405 12.39 -8.31 20.31
N GLU A 406 13.32 -9.20 20.60
CA GLU A 406 14.68 -8.85 21.01
C GLU A 406 15.55 -8.57 19.78
N ALA A 407 15.90 -7.29 19.55
CA ALA A 407 16.85 -6.86 18.52
C ALA A 407 16.65 -7.50 17.13
N PRO A 408 15.42 -7.48 16.55
CA PRO A 408 15.16 -8.11 15.26
C PRO A 408 15.92 -7.40 14.12
N GLU A 409 16.15 -8.13 13.02
CA GLU A 409 16.59 -7.55 11.75
C GLU A 409 15.44 -7.61 10.74
N LEU A 410 14.91 -6.45 10.35
CA LEU A 410 13.74 -6.37 9.47
C LEU A 410 14.10 -5.75 8.12
N LYS A 411 13.65 -6.38 7.04
CA LYS A 411 13.88 -5.91 5.66
C LYS A 411 12.60 -5.43 5.03
N GLY A 412 12.68 -4.31 4.33
CA GLY A 412 11.57 -3.70 3.62
C GLY A 412 12.06 -2.79 2.51
N ARG A 413 11.13 -2.23 1.76
CA ARG A 413 11.42 -1.36 0.61
C ARG A 413 10.64 -0.05 0.73
N LEU A 414 11.33 1.03 0.40
CA LEU A 414 10.78 2.36 0.22
C LEU A 414 10.83 2.70 -1.27
N SER A 415 9.70 3.15 -1.82
CA SER A 415 9.59 3.55 -3.23
C SER A 415 9.01 4.94 -3.31
N LEU A 416 9.75 5.85 -3.95
CA LEU A 416 9.35 7.23 -4.18
C LEU A 416 9.09 7.47 -5.66
N ARG A 417 7.88 7.94 -5.96
CA ARG A 417 7.48 8.36 -7.29
C ARG A 417 8.05 9.75 -7.59
N LEU A 418 8.72 9.93 -8.74
CA LEU A 418 9.36 11.20 -9.11
C LEU A 418 8.47 12.08 -10.00
N THR A 419 7.60 11.47 -10.81
CA THR A 419 6.69 12.17 -11.73
C THR A 419 5.28 11.63 -11.61
N ARG A 420 4.26 12.47 -11.86
CA ARG A 420 2.86 12.03 -11.88
C ARG A 420 2.41 11.58 -13.26
N PRO A 421 1.32 10.78 -13.37
CA PRO A 421 0.75 10.43 -14.66
C PRO A 421 0.29 11.71 -15.38
N GLY A 422 0.77 11.92 -16.59
CA GLY A 422 0.48 13.11 -17.40
C GLY A 422 1.37 14.33 -17.15
N GLU A 423 2.33 14.26 -16.21
CA GLU A 423 3.35 15.29 -16.00
C GLU A 423 4.70 14.81 -16.54
N THR A 424 5.23 15.53 -17.53
CA THR A 424 6.54 15.21 -18.16
C THR A 424 7.73 15.81 -17.41
N VAL A 425 7.49 16.75 -16.49
CA VAL A 425 8.54 17.51 -15.79
C VAL A 425 8.36 17.38 -14.28
N CYS A 426 9.46 17.17 -13.55
CA CYS A 426 9.47 17.21 -12.09
C CYS A 426 9.08 18.63 -11.62
N HIS A 427 7.96 18.74 -10.89
CA HIS A 427 7.54 20.01 -10.29
C HIS A 427 8.66 20.55 -9.37
N TYR A 428 8.82 21.87 -9.22
CA TYR A 428 9.85 22.43 -8.34
C TYR A 428 9.79 21.84 -6.92
N ARG A 429 8.57 21.58 -6.42
CA ARG A 429 8.31 20.90 -5.13
C ARG A 429 8.84 19.47 -5.08
N ALA A 430 8.87 18.74 -6.19
CA ALA A 430 9.42 17.39 -6.24
C ALA A 430 10.92 17.38 -5.89
N ARG A 431 11.66 18.42 -6.28
CA ARG A 431 13.08 18.55 -5.95
C ARG A 431 13.30 18.81 -4.46
N TRP A 432 12.54 19.71 -3.86
CA TRP A 432 12.61 19.98 -2.42
C TRP A 432 12.16 18.77 -1.59
N ALA A 433 11.12 18.07 -2.05
CA ALA A 433 10.68 16.81 -1.46
C ALA A 433 11.76 15.71 -1.52
N LEU A 434 12.54 15.62 -2.60
CA LEU A 434 13.67 14.70 -2.68
C LEU A 434 14.78 15.05 -1.67
N GLY A 435 15.09 16.34 -1.53
CA GLY A 435 16.06 16.79 -0.54
C GLY A 435 15.61 16.52 0.90
N LEU A 436 14.34 16.78 1.21
CA LEU A 436 13.75 16.42 2.49
C LEU A 436 13.80 14.91 2.74
N MET A 437 13.51 14.10 1.73
CA MET A 437 13.62 12.64 1.83
C MET A 437 15.05 12.19 2.09
N ALA A 438 16.05 12.79 1.43
CA ALA A 438 17.46 12.46 1.66
C ALA A 438 17.87 12.71 3.13
N LEU A 439 17.43 13.83 3.72
CA LEU A 439 17.68 14.12 5.14
C LEU A 439 16.99 13.10 6.06
N VAL A 440 15.72 12.75 5.78
CA VAL A 440 15.00 11.74 6.55
C VAL A 440 15.68 10.36 6.48
N VAL A 441 16.16 9.98 5.29
CA VAL A 441 16.86 8.70 5.08
C VAL A 441 18.24 8.70 5.76
N ARG A 442 18.94 9.84 5.82
CA ARG A 442 20.17 9.98 6.61
C ARG A 442 19.89 9.81 8.10
N ASP A 443 18.93 10.57 8.65
CA ASP A 443 18.54 10.46 10.06
C ASP A 443 18.13 9.02 10.41
N LEU A 444 17.49 8.30 9.48
CA LEU A 444 17.19 6.88 9.63
C LEU A 444 18.44 6.00 9.68
N ALA A 445 19.44 6.26 8.83
CA ALA A 445 20.70 5.52 8.79
C ALA A 445 21.54 5.74 10.07
N GLU A 446 21.51 6.97 10.60
CA GLU A 446 22.23 7.38 11.82
C GLU A 446 21.54 6.91 13.11
N GLY A 447 20.30 6.44 13.03
CA GLY A 447 19.54 5.91 14.17
C GLY A 447 18.72 6.95 14.94
N ASP A 448 18.49 8.12 14.36
CA ASP A 448 17.67 9.19 14.96
C ASP A 448 16.15 8.90 14.91
N ILE A 449 15.75 7.87 14.15
CA ILE A 449 14.36 7.45 14.01
C ILE A 449 14.15 6.13 14.76
N THR A 450 13.21 6.15 15.70
CA THR A 450 12.76 4.98 16.44
C THR A 450 11.43 4.46 15.92
N PHE A 451 11.19 3.15 16.01
CA PHE A 451 9.95 2.52 15.57
C PHE A 451 9.24 1.73 16.67
N GLY A 452 7.92 1.87 16.70
CA GLY A 452 7.06 1.11 17.62
C GLY A 452 6.82 1.80 18.96
N PHE A 453 6.36 1.03 19.93
CA PHE A 453 6.03 1.46 21.27
C PHE A 453 7.29 1.64 22.12
N GLY A 454 7.26 2.61 23.03
CA GLY A 454 8.28 2.73 24.07
C GLY A 454 9.55 3.48 23.65
N ALA A 455 9.51 4.32 22.61
CA ALA A 455 10.68 5.11 22.18
C ALA A 455 11.35 5.88 23.34
N ALA A 456 10.55 6.50 24.23
CA ALA A 456 11.05 7.18 25.44
C ALA A 456 11.68 6.25 26.49
N LYS A 457 11.53 4.93 26.32
CA LYS A 457 12.09 3.88 27.17
C LYS A 457 13.23 3.12 26.49
N GLY A 458 13.74 3.65 25.37
CA GLY A 458 14.83 3.03 24.59
C GLY A 458 14.38 1.90 23.65
N PHE A 459 13.08 1.70 23.46
CA PHE A 459 12.58 0.69 22.53
C PHE A 459 12.65 1.19 21.10
N GLY A 460 12.83 0.26 20.17
CA GLY A 460 12.68 0.56 18.74
C GLY A 460 13.81 1.39 18.15
N ALA A 461 14.90 1.59 18.89
CA ALA A 461 16.14 2.15 18.34
C ALA A 461 16.72 1.19 17.31
N CYS A 462 17.03 1.71 16.13
CA CYS A 462 17.60 0.92 15.05
C CYS A 462 18.47 1.78 14.15
N THR A 463 19.42 1.13 13.48
CA THR A 463 20.13 1.70 12.34
C THR A 463 19.62 1.07 11.05
N ALA A 464 19.67 1.82 9.95
CA ALA A 464 19.26 1.32 8.64
C ALA A 464 20.44 1.22 7.69
N THR A 465 20.64 0.03 7.13
CA THR A 465 21.46 -0.15 5.93
C THR A 465 20.56 0.07 4.72
N ILE A 466 20.94 1.02 3.86
CA ILE A 466 20.17 1.37 2.67
C ILE A 466 20.96 0.92 1.44
N THR A 467 20.29 0.19 0.56
CA THR A 467 20.84 -0.26 -0.72
C THR A 467 19.93 0.19 -1.84
N GLY A 468 20.52 0.67 -2.94
CA GLY A 468 19.82 0.95 -4.19
C GLY A 468 20.26 -0.02 -5.29
N PRO A 469 19.48 -0.20 -6.37
CA PRO A 469 19.92 -0.96 -7.52
C PRO A 469 21.23 -0.38 -8.07
N PHE A 470 22.23 -1.23 -8.34
CA PHE A 470 23.56 -0.82 -8.77
C PHE A 470 23.50 0.06 -10.04
N GLY A 471 24.25 1.17 -10.06
CA GLY A 471 24.25 2.12 -11.19
C GLY A 471 23.02 3.03 -11.31
N SER A 472 22.07 2.98 -10.37
CA SER A 472 20.89 3.85 -10.35
C SER A 472 21.13 5.18 -9.59
N PRO A 473 20.26 6.19 -9.75
CA PRO A 473 20.24 7.38 -8.89
C PRO A 473 20.09 7.04 -7.39
N ALA A 474 19.46 5.91 -7.05
CA ALA A 474 19.39 5.41 -5.68
C ALA A 474 20.75 4.95 -5.14
N ALA A 475 21.58 4.27 -5.94
CA ALA A 475 22.93 3.89 -5.52
C ALA A 475 23.81 5.12 -5.26
N ARG A 476 23.74 6.15 -6.13
CA ARG A 476 24.47 7.41 -5.92
C ARG A 476 23.98 8.20 -4.72
N LEU A 477 22.67 8.19 -4.46
CA LEU A 477 22.12 8.75 -3.22
C LEU A 477 22.70 8.01 -2.01
N CYS A 478 22.71 6.67 -2.02
CA CYS A 478 23.26 5.85 -0.93
C CYS A 478 24.75 6.12 -0.70
N GLU A 479 25.54 6.32 -1.76
CA GLU A 479 26.95 6.70 -1.67
C GLU A 479 27.16 8.13 -1.16
N ALA A 480 26.23 9.05 -1.45
CA ALA A 480 26.31 10.46 -1.04
C ALA A 480 25.76 10.74 0.38
N LEU A 481 24.87 9.89 0.91
CA LEU A 481 24.24 10.06 2.22
C LEU A 481 25.24 10.19 3.40
N PRO A 482 26.33 9.41 3.49
CA PRO A 482 27.31 9.52 4.58
C PRO A 482 28.14 10.83 4.55
N GLY A 483 28.12 11.57 3.44
CA GLY A 483 28.90 12.79 3.23
C GLY A 483 28.06 14.05 3.02
N LEU A 484 26.72 13.96 3.16
CA LEU A 484 25.82 15.11 3.00
C LEU A 484 26.04 16.08 4.17
N PRO A 485 26.68 17.25 3.95
CA PRO A 485 27.03 18.14 5.04
C PRO A 485 25.76 18.58 5.76
N LEU A 486 25.68 18.29 7.05
CA LEU A 486 24.72 18.93 7.93
C LEU A 486 24.98 20.44 7.89
N PRO A 487 23.95 21.27 7.71
CA PRO A 487 24.03 22.64 8.18
C PRO A 487 24.35 22.62 9.68
N THR A 488 25.59 22.93 10.05
CA THR A 488 25.89 23.30 11.43
C THR A 488 25.25 24.66 11.66
N LEU A 489 24.04 24.65 12.21
CA LEU A 489 23.38 25.86 12.65
C LEU A 489 24.11 26.34 13.90
N ALA A 490 24.70 27.53 13.83
CA ALA A 490 25.14 28.23 15.03
C ALA A 490 23.93 28.39 15.97
N PRO A 491 24.12 28.37 17.31
CA PRO A 491 23.03 28.51 18.28
C PRO A 491 22.12 29.73 18.09
N ALA A 492 22.58 30.75 17.33
CA ALA A 492 21.89 31.99 17.03
C ALA A 492 21.52 32.15 15.53
N ALA A 493 21.56 31.09 14.73
CA ALA A 493 21.24 31.15 13.30
C ALA A 493 19.78 31.61 13.07
N THR A 494 19.61 32.60 12.21
CA THR A 494 18.31 33.12 11.80
C THR A 494 17.55 32.11 10.91
N ARG A 495 16.22 32.24 10.83
CA ARG A 495 15.38 31.36 9.98
C ARG A 495 15.81 31.38 8.51
N ASP A 496 16.30 32.52 8.00
CA ASP A 496 16.74 32.64 6.61
C ASP A 496 18.12 32.01 6.36
N GLU A 497 19.02 32.02 7.35
CA GLU A 497 20.30 31.30 7.28
C GLU A 497 20.07 29.79 7.29
N ALA A 498 19.15 29.29 8.12
CA ALA A 498 18.76 27.89 8.11
C ALA A 498 18.15 27.47 6.78
N ARG A 499 17.23 28.27 6.22
CA ARG A 499 16.67 28.04 4.88
C ARG A 499 17.73 27.99 3.78
N THR A 500 18.73 28.86 3.85
CA THR A 500 19.78 28.94 2.83
C THR A 500 20.70 27.73 2.89
N LEU A 501 21.18 27.34 4.08
CA LEU A 501 22.04 26.18 4.26
C LEU A 501 21.33 24.85 3.95
N TYR A 502 20.09 24.68 4.42
CA TYR A 502 19.30 23.50 4.06
C TYR A 502 18.95 23.50 2.57
N GLY A 503 18.65 24.66 1.97
CA GLY A 503 18.48 24.80 0.52
C GLY A 503 19.73 24.45 -0.27
N GLN A 504 20.93 24.74 0.26
CA GLN A 504 22.21 24.33 -0.33
C GLN A 504 22.46 22.83 -0.17
N ALA A 505 22.17 22.22 0.99
CA ALA A 505 22.29 20.78 1.20
C ALA A 505 21.31 19.98 0.31
N ILE A 506 20.07 20.47 0.22
CA ILE A 506 19.06 19.97 -0.71
C ILE A 506 19.50 20.20 -2.16
N GLY A 507 20.06 21.36 -2.48
CA GLY A 507 20.64 21.67 -3.78
C GLY A 507 21.81 20.76 -4.19
N ALA A 508 22.69 20.41 -3.24
CA ALA A 508 23.81 19.49 -3.40
C ALA A 508 23.36 18.04 -3.60
N ALA A 509 22.33 17.61 -2.85
CA ALA A 509 21.63 16.36 -3.11
C ALA A 509 21.02 16.35 -4.53
N LEU A 510 20.45 17.48 -4.96
CA LEU A 510 19.84 17.60 -6.30
C LEU A 510 20.85 17.65 -7.45
N THR A 511 22.06 18.19 -7.27
CA THR A 511 23.15 18.10 -8.26
C THR A 511 23.72 16.69 -8.36
N SER A 512 23.76 15.93 -7.27
CA SER A 512 24.15 14.50 -7.29
C SER A 512 23.06 13.59 -7.90
N PHE A 513 21.78 14.00 -7.83
CA PHE A 513 20.68 13.38 -8.57
C PHE A 513 20.71 13.64 -10.08
N ARG A 514 21.45 14.64 -10.56
CA ARG A 514 21.65 14.84 -12.00
C ARG A 514 22.79 13.93 -12.49
N ALA A 515 22.46 12.85 -13.20
CA ALA A 515 23.21 12.49 -14.42
C ALA A 515 22.53 11.36 -15.23
N PRO A 516 22.78 11.27 -16.55
CA PRO A 516 23.30 12.27 -17.48
C PRO A 516 22.19 13.23 -17.97
#